data_AF-A0A3A8YTG2-F1
#
_entry.id   AF-A0A3A8YTG2-F1
#
_cell.length_a   1.000
_cell.length_b   1.000
_cell.length_c   1.000
_cell.angle_alpha   90.00
_cell.angle_beta   90.00
_cell.angle_gamma   90.00
#
_symmetry.space_group_name_H-M   'P 1'
#
loop_
_entity.id
_entity.type
_entity.pdbx_description
1 polymer ?
#
loop_
_entity_poly.entity_id
_entity_poly.type
_entity_poly.pdbx_seq_one_letter_code
_entity_poly.pdbx_strand_id
1 'polypeptide(L)' 'MDIDTNAAVTFGELLQKDPRASAFYDSCTPEQRQAILLQLGQMTSQSQLRAFVEDLPSFAT' A
#
# COMPACT_ATOMS: atom_id res chain seq x y z
N MET A 1 3.32 -1.99 21.71
CA MET A 1 3.32 -0.86 20.76
C MET A 1 3.91 -1.44 19.48
N ASP A 2 3.09 -2.09 18.65
CA ASP A 2 3.56 -3.07 17.64
C ASP A 2 2.71 -3.10 16.35
N ILE A 3 1.84 -2.10 16.15
CA ILE A 3 0.86 -2.13 15.05
C ILE A 3 1.46 -1.53 13.76
N ASP A 4 2.37 -0.57 13.87
CA ASP A 4 3.01 0.09 12.71
C ASP A 4 3.87 -0.85 11.85
N THR A 5 4.64 -1.75 12.48
CA THR A 5 5.50 -2.68 11.75
C THR A 5 4.70 -3.71 10.96
N ASN A 6 3.52 -4.08 11.46
CA ASN A 6 2.64 -5.04 10.81
C ASN A 6 2.02 -4.49 9.51
N ALA A 7 1.65 -3.20 9.49
CA ALA A 7 1.03 -2.57 8.33
C ALA A 7 1.98 -2.48 7.13
N ALA A 8 3.23 -2.04 7.34
CA ALA A 8 4.22 -1.93 6.27
C ALA A 8 4.65 -3.29 5.72
N VAL A 9 4.81 -4.30 6.59
CA VAL A 9 5.12 -5.68 6.18
C VAL A 9 3.96 -6.27 5.38
N THR A 10 2.73 -6.19 5.91
CA THR A 10 1.52 -6.66 5.23
C THR A 10 1.34 -5.97 3.88
N PHE A 11 1.57 -4.65 3.80
CA PHE A 11 1.50 -3.90 2.56
C PHE A 11 2.50 -4.44 1.52
N GLY A 12 3.76 -4.65 1.92
CA GLY A 12 4.79 -5.23 1.05
C GLY A 12 4.42 -6.63 0.54
N GLU A 13 3.89 -7.49 1.41
CA GLU A 13 3.43 -8.83 1.02
C GLU A 13 2.25 -8.79 0.04
N LEU A 14 1.30 -7.87 0.26
CA LEU A 14 0.16 -7.67 -0.62
C LEU A 14 0.59 -7.13 -1.98
N LEU A 15 1.55 -6.19 -2.00
CA LEU A 15 2.13 -5.65 -3.22
C LEU A 15 2.80 -6.75 -4.06
N GLN A 16 3.56 -7.64 -3.42
CA GLN A 16 4.21 -8.77 -4.09
C GLN A 16 3.21 -9.77 -4.67
N LYS A 17 2.03 -9.89 -4.06
CA LYS A 17 0.95 -10.78 -4.53
C LYS A 17 0.17 -10.19 -5.70
N ASP A 18 0.09 -8.88 -5.84
CA ASP A 18 -0.56 -8.23 -6.99
C ASP A 18 0.48 -7.53 -7.91
N PRO A 19 0.86 -8.16 -9.04
CA PRO A 19 1.85 -7.60 -9.94
C PRO A 19 1.44 -6.25 -10.56
N ARG A 20 0.14 -5.94 -10.61
CA ARG A 20 -0.36 -4.65 -11.14
C ARG A 20 -0.16 -3.55 -10.11
N ALA A 21 -0.49 -3.82 -8.84
CA ALA A 21 -0.24 -2.89 -7.75
C ALA A 21 1.28 -2.66 -7.56
N SER A 22 2.08 -3.73 -7.70
CA SER A 22 3.55 -3.62 -7.71
C SER A 22 4.06 -2.74 -8.85
N ALA A 23 3.57 -2.93 -10.07
CA ALA A 23 3.96 -2.12 -11.22
C ALA A 23 3.53 -0.64 -11.06
N PHE A 24 2.34 -0.40 -10.53
CA PHE A 24 1.87 0.95 -10.22
C PHE A 24 2.76 1.63 -9.19
N TYR A 25 3.00 0.98 -8.05
CA TYR A 25 3.86 1.50 -6.98
C TYR A 25 5.30 1.74 -7.46
N ASP A 26 5.82 0.88 -8.34
CA ASP A 26 7.13 1.08 -8.97
C ASP A 26 7.13 2.29 -9.92
N SER A 27 6.04 2.51 -10.66
CA SER A 27 5.88 3.67 -11.53
C SER A 27 5.58 4.98 -10.77
N CYS A 28 5.15 4.92 -9.51
CA CYS A 28 4.83 6.10 -8.70
C CYS A 28 6.06 6.98 -8.44
N THR A 29 5.84 8.29 -8.44
CA THR A 29 6.85 9.27 -8.02
C THR A 29 7.14 9.16 -6.52
N PRO A 30 8.29 9.68 -6.05
CA PRO A 30 8.60 9.72 -4.62
C PRO A 30 7.48 10.35 -3.78
N GLU A 31 6.86 11.42 -4.29
CA GLU A 31 5.75 12.12 -3.62
C GLU A 31 4.49 11.23 -3.52
N GLN A 32 4.14 10.51 -4.58
CA GLN A 32 3.02 9.56 -4.57
C GLN A 32 3.28 8.39 -3.61
N ARG A 33 4.50 7.85 -3.61
CA ARG A 33 4.89 6.79 -2.66
C ARG A 33 4.81 7.29 -1.22
N GLN A 34 5.19 8.54 -0.96
CA GLN A 34 5.10 9.14 0.37
C GLN A 34 3.65 9.33 0.81
N ALA A 35 2.76 9.77 -0.09
CA ALA A 35 1.33 9.86 0.18
C ALA A 35 0.71 8.49 0.51
N ILE A 36 1.10 7.45 -0.23
CA ILE A 36 0.70 6.06 0.03
C ILE A 36 1.18 5.62 1.41
N LEU A 37 2.47 5.82 1.74
CA LEU A 37 3.03 5.45 3.05
C LEU A 37 2.34 6.19 4.22
N LEU A 38 2.00 7.47 4.03
CA LEU A 38 1.24 8.24 5.02
C LEU A 38 -0.17 7.68 5.24
N GLN A 39 -0.87 7.30 4.16
CA GLN A 39 -2.18 6.64 4.26
C GLN A 39 -2.08 5.28 4.94
N LEU A 40 -1.04 4.50 4.66
CA LEU A 40 -0.80 3.20 5.31
C LEU A 40 -0.60 3.35 6.82
N GLY A 41 0.12 4.37 7.27
CA GLY A 41 0.30 4.66 8.69
C GLY A 41 -1.00 5.06 9.43
N GLN A 42 -2.05 5.42 8.69
CA GLN A 42 -3.38 5.68 9.27
C GLN A 42 -4.28 4.44 9.28
N MET A 43 -3.90 3.37 8.59
CA MET A 43 -4.68 2.14 8.56
C MET A 43 -4.36 1.28 9.78
N THR A 44 -5.39 0.95 10.55
CA THR A 44 -5.25 0.15 11.78
C THR A 44 -5.69 -1.30 11.59
N SER A 45 -6.18 -1.65 10.39
CA SER A 45 -6.76 -2.97 10.10
C SER A 45 -6.23 -3.56 8.79
N GLN A 46 -5.91 -4.86 8.83
CA GLN A 46 -5.42 -5.61 7.67
C GLN A 46 -6.42 -5.60 6.49
N SER A 47 -7.72 -5.61 6.77
CA SER A 47 -8.76 -5.53 5.74
C SER A 47 -8.73 -4.20 4.96
N GLN A 48 -8.41 -3.10 5.65
CA GLN A 48 -8.27 -1.78 5.01
C GLN A 48 -7.03 -1.73 4.12
N LEU A 49 -5.90 -2.26 4.62
CA LEU A 49 -4.67 -2.43 3.85
C LEU A 49 -4.90 -3.23 2.57
N ARG A 50 -5.66 -4.32 2.67
CA ARG A 50 -5.95 -5.17 1.51
C ARG A 50 -6.80 -4.45 0.47
N ALA A 51 -7.89 -3.83 0.90
CA ALA A 51 -8.74 -3.04 0.01
C ALA A 51 -7.96 -1.89 -0.66
N PHE A 52 -7.05 -1.25 0.08
CA PHE A 52 -6.22 -0.18 -0.45
C PHE A 52 -5.23 -0.69 -1.52
N VAL A 53 -4.56 -1.82 -1.31
CA VAL A 53 -3.66 -2.40 -2.32
C VAL A 53 -4.43 -2.89 -3.55
N GLU A 54 -5.62 -3.46 -3.36
CA GLU A 54 -6.50 -3.86 -4.46
C GLU A 54 -6.96 -2.64 -5.29
N ASP A 55 -7.09 -1.47 -4.66
CA ASP A 55 -7.52 -0.22 -5.31
C ASP A 55 -6.36 0.66 -5.82
N LEU A 56 -5.10 0.36 -5.46
CA LEU A 56 -3.91 1.09 -5.95
C LEU A 56 -3.89 1.28 -7.48
N PRO A 57 -4.15 0.26 -8.31
CA PRO A 57 -4.18 0.42 -9.77
C PRO A 57 -5.31 1.33 -10.24
N SER A 58 -6.39 1.49 -9.47
CA SER A 58 -7.53 2.37 -9.76
C SER A 58 -7.14 3.84 -9.68
N PHE A 59 -6.19 4.19 -8.80
CA PHE A 59 -5.64 5.55 -8.66
C PHE A 59 -4.77 5.99 -9.85
N ALA A 60 -4.49 5.10 -10.81
CA ALA A 60 -3.74 5.39 -12.02
C ALA A 60 -4.56 6.05 -13.15
N THR A 61 -5.85 6.32 -12.92
CA THR A 61 -6.79 6.83 -13.93
C THR A 61 -6.86 8.34 -13.95
#